data_AF-A0A1H3AFA5-F1
#
_entry.id   AF-A0A1H3AFA5-F1
#
_cell.length_a   1.000
_cell.length_b   1.000
_cell.length_c   1.000
_cell.angle_alpha   90.00
_cell.angle_beta   90.00
_cell.angle_gamma   90.00
#
_symmetry.space_group_name_H-M   'P 1'
#
loop_
_entity.id
_entity.type
_entity.pdbx_description
1 polymer ?
#
loop_
_entity_poly.entity_id
_entity_poly.type
_entity_poly.pdbx_seq_one_letter_code
_entity_poly.pdbx_strand_id
1 'polypeptide(L)'
;MKFLKTQEAQIWAPSDKVICTELCRIGSVDMDLWRADVLYSKQNFSERTLRGYHFWGVPYVRLMQKYPIFAKIAQIPVTWFIEDIAYQMRVRPTGNWKGWVLREIFFKPLCSVIGLLAKENSWKTLWDGRSTLN
;
A
#
# COMPACT_ATOMS: atom_id res chain seq x y z
N MET A 1 27.80 -20.42 15.89
CA MET A 1 26.51 -21.11 15.70
C MET A 1 25.72 -20.33 14.66
N LYS A 2 25.78 -20.76 13.39
CA LYS A 2 25.06 -20.14 12.28
C LYS A 2 23.57 -20.42 12.48
N PHE A 3 22.81 -19.44 12.97
CA PHE A 3 21.35 -19.53 12.92
C PHE A 3 20.95 -19.39 11.46
N LEU A 4 20.74 -20.55 10.83
CA LEU A 4 19.99 -20.72 9.61
C LEU A 4 18.58 -20.18 9.87
N LYS A 5 18.35 -18.88 9.65
CA LYS A 5 17.02 -18.40 9.30
C LYS A 5 16.82 -18.84 7.86
N THR A 6 16.18 -19.99 7.73
CA THR A 6 15.54 -20.45 6.50
C THR A 6 14.88 -19.24 5.83
N GLN A 7 15.44 -18.84 4.69
CA GLN A 7 14.73 -17.99 3.75
C GLN A 7 13.55 -18.82 3.24
N GLU A 8 12.45 -18.83 3.99
CA GLU A 8 11.16 -18.99 3.33
C GLU A 8 10.99 -17.72 2.51
N ALA A 9 11.06 -17.84 1.19
CA ALA A 9 10.61 -16.79 0.30
C ALA A 9 9.14 -16.52 0.64
N GLN A 10 8.92 -15.56 1.54
CA GLN A 10 7.59 -15.26 2.06
C GLN A 10 6.79 -14.63 0.92
N ILE A 11 5.87 -15.40 0.37
CA ILE A 11 5.02 -15.03 -0.77
C ILE A 11 4.16 -13.85 -0.31
N TRP A 12 4.59 -12.63 -0.64
CA TRP A 12 3.69 -11.48 -0.59
C TRP A 12 2.71 -11.64 -1.76
N ALA A 13 1.42 -11.69 -1.44
CA ALA A 13 0.42 -11.68 -2.50
C ALA A 13 0.27 -10.24 -3.02
N PRO A 14 0.25 -10.02 -4.34
CA PRO A 14 -0.18 -8.76 -4.92
C PRO A 14 -1.47 -8.26 -4.30
N SER A 15 -1.45 -7.03 -3.80
CA SER A 15 -2.62 -6.38 -3.19
C SER A 15 -3.04 -5.16 -4.01
N ASP A 16 -4.33 -4.84 -3.93
CA ASP A 16 -4.93 -3.66 -4.52
C ASP A 16 -4.34 -2.36 -3.94
N LYS A 17 -3.71 -2.40 -2.76
CA LYS A 17 -2.92 -1.31 -2.18
C LYS A 17 -1.52 -1.22 -2.79
N VAL A 18 -1.47 -0.88 -4.08
CA VAL A 18 -0.27 -1.01 -4.92
C VAL A 18 0.97 -0.27 -4.41
N ILE A 19 0.85 0.94 -3.88
CA ILE A 19 1.99 1.73 -3.35
C ILE A 19 2.53 1.11 -2.07
N CYS A 20 1.63 0.76 -1.13
CA CYS A 20 1.99 0.12 0.13
C CYS A 20 2.63 -1.25 -0.13
N THR A 21 2.14 -1.96 -1.14
CA THR A 21 2.69 -3.24 -1.60
C THR A 21 4.10 -3.08 -2.17
N GLU A 22 4.35 -2.09 -3.02
CA GLU A 22 5.71 -1.82 -3.53
C GLU A 22 6.67 -1.46 -2.39
N LEU A 23 6.25 -0.62 -1.44
CA LEU A 23 7.08 -0.25 -0.29
C LEU A 23 7.37 -1.42 0.64
N CYS A 24 6.40 -2.32 0.85
CA CYS A 24 6.62 -3.56 1.58
C CYS A 24 7.59 -4.48 0.82
N ARG A 25 7.43 -4.61 -0.49
CA ARG A 25 8.29 -5.44 -1.36
C ARG A 25 9.76 -5.01 -1.30
N ILE A 26 10.04 -3.72 -1.20
CA ILE A 26 11.41 -3.19 -1.06
C ILE A 26 11.86 -3.04 0.41
N GLY A 27 11.07 -3.55 1.37
CA GLY A 27 11.42 -3.54 2.80
C GLY A 27 11.31 -2.19 3.51
N SER A 28 10.62 -1.20 2.92
CA SER A 28 10.42 0.14 3.50
C SER A 28 9.18 0.25 4.41
N VAL A 29 8.29 -0.74 4.36
CA VAL A 29 7.09 -0.87 5.20
C VAL A 29 7.11 -2.27 5.82
N ASP A 30 6.79 -2.35 7.11
CA ASP A 30 6.70 -3.62 7.83
C ASP A 30 5.57 -4.52 7.31
N MET A 31 5.83 -5.82 7.31
CA MET A 31 4.94 -6.82 6.72
C MET A 31 3.60 -6.94 7.45
N ASP A 32 3.59 -6.87 8.78
CA ASP A 32 2.37 -7.00 9.58
C ASP A 32 1.53 -5.74 9.50
N LEU A 33 2.19 -4.58 9.43
CA LEU A 33 1.52 -3.32 9.17
C LEU A 33 0.89 -3.28 7.76
N TRP A 34 1.59 -3.79 6.74
CA TRP A 34 1.03 -3.95 5.39
C TRP A 34 -0.17 -4.91 5.38
N ARG A 35 -0.09 -6.05 6.08
CA ARG A 35 -1.22 -7.01 6.16
C ARG A 35 -2.46 -6.34 6.75
N ALA A 36 -2.29 -5.54 7.80
CA ALA A 36 -3.36 -4.76 8.40
C ALA A 36 -3.95 -3.75 7.41
N ASP A 37 -3.10 -3.05 6.64
CA ASP A 37 -3.53 -2.10 5.59
C ASP A 37 -4.35 -2.78 4.50
N VAL A 38 -3.92 -3.94 4.00
CA VAL A 38 -4.65 -4.70 2.98
C VAL A 38 -6.02 -5.16 3.52
N LEU A 39 -6.06 -5.73 4.73
CA LEU A 39 -7.31 -6.21 5.31
C LEU A 39 -8.28 -5.06 5.58
N TYR A 40 -7.80 -3.95 6.16
CA TYR A 40 -8.61 -2.76 6.40
C TYR A 40 -9.16 -2.21 5.09
N SER A 41 -8.34 -2.10 4.05
CA SER A 41 -8.72 -1.54 2.76
C SER A 41 -9.84 -2.36 2.12
N LYS A 42 -9.75 -3.70 2.14
CA LYS A 42 -10.79 -4.60 1.65
C LYS A 42 -12.13 -4.42 2.39
N GLN A 43 -12.09 -4.08 3.68
CA GLN A 43 -13.29 -3.93 4.51
C GLN A 43 -13.89 -2.52 4.45
N ASN A 44 -13.08 -1.49 4.21
CA ASN A 44 -13.46 -0.09 4.46
C ASN A 44 -13.41 0.81 3.22
N PHE A 45 -12.75 0.40 2.15
CA PHE A 45 -12.73 1.17 0.90
C PHE A 45 -13.68 0.59 -0.12
N SER A 46 -14.54 1.46 -0.66
CA SER A 46 -15.42 1.09 -1.77
C SER A 46 -14.62 0.80 -3.04
N GLU A 47 -15.18 0.01 -3.95
CA GLU A 47 -14.61 -0.21 -5.28
C GLU A 47 -14.37 1.10 -6.03
N ARG A 48 -15.24 2.11 -5.84
CA ARG A 48 -15.08 3.44 -6.40
C ARG A 48 -13.80 4.11 -5.90
N THR A 49 -13.59 4.11 -4.58
CA THR A 49 -12.39 4.67 -3.96
C THR A 49 -11.14 3.95 -4.44
N LEU A 50 -11.16 2.62 -4.50
CA LEU A 50 -10.03 1.82 -4.98
C LEU A 50 -9.74 2.08 -6.46
N ARG A 51 -10.76 2.20 -7.31
CA ARG A 51 -10.61 2.56 -8.73
C ARG A 51 -9.93 3.92 -8.91
N GLY A 52 -10.39 4.94 -8.18
CA GLY A 52 -9.75 6.26 -8.24
C GLY A 52 -8.34 6.26 -7.66
N TYR A 53 -8.08 5.43 -6.64
CA TYR A 53 -6.72 5.20 -6.15
C TYR A 53 -5.83 4.57 -7.23
N HIS A 54 -6.29 3.53 -7.91
CA HIS A 54 -5.49 2.85 -8.95
C HIS A 54 -5.19 3.75 -10.14
N PHE A 55 -6.09 4.68 -10.49
CA PHE A 55 -5.89 5.62 -11.59
C PHE A 55 -4.54 6.36 -11.49
N TRP A 56 -4.18 6.86 -10.31
CA TRP A 56 -2.91 7.57 -10.08
C TRP A 56 -1.86 6.69 -9.38
N GLY A 57 -2.28 5.72 -8.57
CA GLY A 57 -1.38 4.84 -7.82
C GLY A 57 -0.58 3.91 -8.72
N VAL A 58 -1.18 3.37 -9.78
CA VAL A 58 -0.50 2.50 -10.74
C VAL A 58 0.64 3.21 -11.48
N PRO A 59 0.44 4.37 -12.13
CA PRO A 59 1.55 5.10 -12.76
C PRO A 59 2.60 5.54 -11.73
N TYR A 60 2.20 5.88 -10.50
CA TYR A 60 3.14 6.23 -9.44
C TYR A 60 4.03 5.05 -9.02
N VAL A 61 3.48 3.83 -8.89
CA VAL A 61 4.29 2.62 -8.63
C VAL A 61 5.27 2.35 -9.77
N ARG A 62 4.89 2.57 -11.03
CA ARG A 62 5.84 2.47 -12.15
C ARG A 62 7.00 3.46 -12.02
N LEU A 63 6.74 4.68 -11.53
CA LEU A 63 7.80 5.65 -11.21
C LEU A 63 8.68 5.18 -10.05
N MET A 64 8.10 4.62 -8.98
CA MET A 64 8.87 4.03 -7.87
C MET A 64 9.80 2.90 -8.33
N GLN A 65 9.27 2.01 -9.18
CA GLN A 65 10.03 0.88 -9.74
C GLN A 65 11.17 1.33 -10.66
N LYS A 66 10.99 2.44 -11.39
CA LYS A 66 12.00 3.00 -12.28
C LYS A 66 13.02 3.87 -11.55
N TYR A 67 12.58 4.62 -10.54
CA TYR A 67 13.39 5.59 -9.82
C TYR A 67 13.15 5.50 -8.30
N PRO A 68 14.12 4.95 -7.53
CA PRO A 68 13.97 4.70 -6.09
C PRO A 68 13.65 5.95 -5.24
N ILE A 69 13.92 7.15 -5.75
CA ILE A 69 13.60 8.41 -5.05
C ILE A 69 12.10 8.57 -4.80
N PHE A 70 11.23 8.12 -5.71
CA PHE A 70 9.78 8.21 -5.49
C PHE A 70 9.31 7.28 -4.38
N ALA A 71 9.96 6.13 -4.20
CA ALA A 71 9.67 5.26 -3.06
C ALA A 71 10.01 5.95 -1.72
N LYS A 72 11.15 6.65 -1.65
CA LYS A 72 11.54 7.44 -0.47
C LYS A 72 10.55 8.57 -0.19
N ILE A 73 10.09 9.27 -1.23
CA ILE A 73 9.09 10.34 -1.09
C ILE A 73 7.76 9.78 -0.56
N ALA A 74 7.30 8.65 -1.11
CA ALA A 74 6.05 8.02 -0.68
C ALA A 74 6.12 7.38 0.70
N GLN A 75 7.31 6.99 1.16
CA GLN A 75 7.47 6.31 2.45
C GLN A 75 6.88 7.13 3.60
N ILE A 76 7.15 8.44 3.67
CA ILE A 76 6.68 9.30 4.77
C ILE A 76 5.14 9.30 4.88
N PRO A 77 4.37 9.68 3.85
CA PRO A 77 2.91 9.68 3.95
C PRO A 77 2.34 8.26 4.10
N VAL A 78 2.96 7.25 3.50
CA VAL A 78 2.51 5.85 3.65
C VAL A 78 2.71 5.35 5.07
N THR A 79 3.82 5.68 5.74
CA THR A 79 4.04 5.33 7.14
C THR A 79 2.94 5.91 8.02
N TRP A 80 2.61 7.20 7.86
CA TRP A 80 1.50 7.79 8.63
C TRP A 80 0.18 7.07 8.37
N PHE A 81 -0.13 6.81 7.10
CA PHE A 81 -1.36 6.14 6.68
C PHE A 81 -1.51 4.74 7.27
N ILE A 82 -0.45 3.93 7.18
CA ILE A 82 -0.44 2.54 7.64
C ILE A 82 -0.42 2.48 9.18
N GLU A 83 0.28 3.39 9.86
CA GLU A 83 0.28 3.45 11.32
C GLU A 83 -1.10 3.74 11.91
N ASP A 84 -1.86 4.64 11.27
CA ASP A 84 -3.25 4.92 11.63
C ASP A 84 -4.13 3.68 11.39
N ILE A 85 -4.03 3.04 10.23
CA ILE A 85 -4.81 1.83 9.95
C ILE A 85 -4.45 0.70 10.92
N ALA A 86 -3.17 0.48 11.20
CA ALA A 86 -2.75 -0.54 12.15
C ALA A 86 -3.33 -0.31 13.55
N TYR A 87 -3.53 0.94 13.96
CA TYR A 87 -4.27 1.26 15.18
C TYR A 87 -5.77 0.93 15.07
N GLN A 88 -6.43 1.29 13.96
CA GLN A 88 -7.83 0.91 13.72
C GLN A 88 -8.02 -0.61 13.75
N MET A 89 -7.03 -1.35 13.24
CA MET A 89 -6.99 -2.82 13.20
C MET A 89 -6.47 -3.46 14.49
N ARG A 90 -6.19 -2.69 15.55
CA ARG A 90 -5.66 -3.16 16.84
C ARG A 90 -4.30 -3.88 16.77
N VAL A 91 -3.56 -3.72 15.68
CA VAL A 91 -2.18 -4.19 15.53
C VAL A 91 -1.20 -3.27 16.27
N ARG A 92 -1.54 -1.98 16.41
CA ARG A 92 -0.78 -1.01 17.19
C ARG A 92 -1.63 -0.42 18.33
N PRO A 93 -1.02 -0.10 19.49
CA PRO A 93 -1.74 0.48 20.62
C PRO A 93 -2.08 1.97 20.44
N THR A 94 -1.33 2.69 19.60
CA THR A 94 -1.48 4.14 19.37
C THR A 94 -1.66 4.47 17.89
N GLY A 95 -2.60 5.37 17.60
CA GLY A 95 -2.87 5.84 16.24
C GLY A 95 -1.89 6.92 15.77
N ASN A 96 -2.01 7.28 14.49
CA ASN A 96 -1.31 8.42 13.90
C ASN A 96 -2.34 9.41 13.34
N TRP A 97 -2.51 10.55 14.01
CA TRP A 97 -3.52 11.54 13.61
C TRP A 97 -3.26 12.13 12.21
N LYS A 98 -2.00 12.23 11.77
CA LYS A 98 -1.66 12.65 10.40
C LYS A 98 -2.13 11.61 9.40
N GLY A 99 -2.00 10.34 9.74
CA GLY A 99 -2.54 9.21 8.98
C GLY A 99 -4.06 9.26 8.87
N TRP A 100 -4.74 9.53 9.99
CA TRP A 100 -6.19 9.71 10.01
C TRP A 100 -6.64 10.86 9.10
N VAL A 101 -5.99 12.03 9.17
CA VAL A 101 -6.28 13.17 8.28
C VAL A 101 -6.02 12.78 6.82
N LEU A 102 -4.88 12.17 6.52
CA LEU A 102 -4.53 11.72 5.18
C LEU A 102 -5.57 10.73 4.64
N ARG A 103 -6.09 9.84 5.47
CA ARG A 103 -7.08 8.82 5.09
C ARG A 103 -8.48 9.40 4.88
N GLU A 104 -8.99 10.14 5.87
CA GLU A 104 -10.38 10.63 5.87
C GLU A 104 -10.56 11.91 5.05
N ILE A 105 -9.63 12.86 5.13
CA ILE A 105 -9.81 14.20 4.56
C ILE A 105 -9.24 14.30 3.14
N PHE A 106 -8.21 13.52 2.82
CA PHE A 106 -7.57 13.59 1.50
C PHE A 106 -7.84 12.34 0.67
N PHE A 107 -7.39 11.17 1.12
CA PHE A 107 -7.39 9.95 0.32
C PHE A 107 -8.78 9.51 -0.09
N LYS A 108 -9.69 9.29 0.87
CA LYS A 108 -11.07 8.83 0.59
C LYS A 108 -11.83 9.79 -0.34
N PRO A 109 -11.94 11.10 -0.06
CA PRO A 109 -12.71 12.00 -0.93
C PRO A 109 -12.06 12.16 -2.30
N LEU A 110 -10.74 12.37 -2.39
CA LEU A 110 -10.05 12.52 -3.67
C LEU A 110 -10.20 11.27 -4.54
N CYS A 111 -9.93 10.09 -3.97
CA CYS A 111 -10.02 8.84 -4.72
C CYS A 111 -11.48 8.48 -5.04
N SER A 112 -12.45 8.87 -4.21
CA SER A 112 -13.87 8.69 -4.55
C SER A 112 -14.28 9.55 -5.74
N VAL A 113 -13.87 10.84 -5.78
CA VAL A 113 -14.16 11.76 -6.90
C VAL A 113 -13.49 11.28 -8.19
N ILE A 114 -12.20 10.94 -8.13
CA ILE A 114 -11.49 10.38 -9.30
C ILE A 114 -12.17 9.08 -9.75
N GLY A 115 -12.58 8.23 -8.80
CA GLY A 115 -13.25 6.96 -9.08
C GLY A 115 -14.58 7.07 -9.80
N LEU A 116 -15.25 8.23 -9.77
CA LEU A 116 -16.46 8.48 -10.58
C LEU A 116 -16.14 8.60 -12.07
N LEU A 117 -14.95 9.10 -12.40
CA LEU A 117 -14.54 9.40 -13.78
C LEU A 117 -13.54 8.36 -14.33
N ALA A 118 -12.79 7.72 -13.45
CA ALA A 118 -11.77 6.75 -13.82
C ALA A 118 -12.40 5.47 -14.36
N LYS A 119 -11.79 4.94 -15.43
CA LYS A 119 -12.03 3.58 -15.88
C LYS A 119 -11.34 2.59 -14.94
N GLU A 120 -11.81 1.35 -14.95
CA GLU A 120 -11.14 0.26 -14.25
C GLU A 120 -9.70 0.12 -14.77
N ASN A 121 -8.77 -0.13 -13.85
CA ASN A 121 -7.35 -0.23 -14.14
C ASN A 121 -6.83 -1.61 -13.75
N SER A 122 -6.12 -2.26 -14.65
CA SER A 122 -5.50 -3.57 -14.43
C SER A 122 -4.24 -3.46 -13.57
N TRP A 123 -4.39 -3.04 -12.32
CA TRP A 123 -3.27 -2.87 -11.38
C TRP A 123 -2.43 -4.14 -11.18
N LYS A 124 -3.03 -5.32 -11.41
CA LYS A 124 -2.35 -6.62 -11.34
C LYS A 124 -1.15 -6.70 -12.29
N THR A 125 -1.20 -6.03 -13.45
CA THR A 125 -0.09 -6.05 -14.40
C THR A 125 1.18 -5.38 -13.89
N LEU A 126 1.13 -4.68 -12.75
CA LEU A 126 2.33 -4.18 -12.07
C LEU A 126 3.25 -5.32 -11.64
N TRP A 127 2.75 -6.53 -11.50
CA TRP A 127 3.46 -7.63 -10.87
C TRP A 127 3.77 -8.79 -11.83
N ASP A 128 3.33 -8.69 -13.09
CA ASP A 128 3.65 -9.66 -14.13
C ASP A 128 5.17 -9.81 -14.25
N GLY A 129 5.68 -11.03 -14.11
CA GLY A 129 7.10 -11.35 -14.17
C GLY A 129 7.93 -10.99 -12.93
N ARG A 130 7.32 -10.61 -11.80
CA ARG A 130 8.02 -10.22 -10.55
C ARG A 130 7.61 -11.02 -9.30
N SER A 131 7.42 -12.33 -9.45
CA SER A 131 6.86 -13.22 -8.42
C SER A 131 7.82 -13.68 -7.31
N THR A 132 9.05 -13.17 -7.24
CA THR A 132 10.01 -13.55 -6.18
C THR A 132 10.83 -12.35 -5.69
N LEU A 133 10.97 -12.22 -4.37
CA LEU A 133 11.99 -11.38 -3.74
C LEU A 133 13.34 -12.11 -3.90
N ASN A 134 14.36 -11.42 -4.41
CA ASN A 134 15.75 -11.88 -4.32
C ASN A 134 16.31 -11.64 -2.92
#